data_AF-A0A923V0M3-F1
#
_entry.id   AF-A0A923V0M3-F1
#
_cell.length_a   1.000
_cell.length_b   1.000
_cell.length_c   1.000
_cell.angle_alpha   90.00
_cell.angle_beta   90.00
_cell.angle_gamma   90.00
#
_symmetry.space_group_name_H-M   'P 1'
#
loop_
_entity.id
_entity.type
_entity.pdbx_description
1 polymer ?
#
loop_
_entity_poly.entity_id
_entity_poly.type
_entity_poly.pdbx_seq_one_letter_code
_entity_poly.pdbx_strand_id
1 'polypeptide(L)' 'MQPKTRKMAMVVNKVKMEDEDKLDVLFWFNQPASERLKTVVSLRKGYFTWLNGSFPKKIAKVVNRRKL' A
#
# COMPACT_ATOMS: atom_id res chain seq x y z
N MET A 1 9.84 3.21 35.57
CA MET A 1 9.59 3.87 34.27
C MET A 1 8.57 3.05 33.50
N GLN A 2 7.34 3.57 33.29
CA GLN A 2 6.32 2.88 32.49
C GLN A 2 6.75 2.87 31.00
N PRO A 3 6.61 1.75 30.27
CA PRO A 3 6.94 1.71 28.84
C PRO A 3 6.00 2.62 28.06
N LYS A 4 6.56 3.62 27.39
CA LYS A 4 5.81 4.62 26.58
C LYS A 4 5.24 3.93 25.35
N THR A 5 3.96 3.59 25.36
CA THR A 5 3.25 2.97 24.23
C THR A 5 3.38 3.86 22.98
N ARG A 6 4.17 3.42 22.00
CA ARG A 6 4.34 4.15 20.73
C ARG A 6 3.06 4.05 19.91
N LYS A 7 2.32 5.15 19.80
CA LYS A 7 1.21 5.30 18.84
C LYS A 7 1.80 5.24 17.43
N MET A 8 1.65 4.11 16.75
CA MET A 8 1.90 4.00 15.32
C MET A 8 0.87 4.91 14.63
N ALA A 9 1.31 6.03 14.06
CA ALA A 9 0.45 6.85 13.22
C ALA A 9 0.14 6.05 11.94
N MET A 10 -1.08 5.52 11.84
CA MET A 10 -1.58 4.92 10.61
C MET A 10 -1.63 6.01 9.53
N VAL A 11 -0.74 5.93 8.55
CA VAL A 11 -0.83 6.74 7.32
C VAL A 11 -1.88 6.06 6.44
N VAL A 12 -3.15 6.37 6.69
CA VAL A 12 -4.25 5.95 5.82
C VAL A 12 -4.55 7.10 4.88
N ASN A 13 -4.39 6.89 3.57
CA ASN A 13 -5.05 7.77 2.61
C ASN A 13 -6.53 7.44 2.61
N LYS A 14 -7.37 8.42 2.94
CA LYS A 14 -8.82 8.31 2.71
C LYS A 14 -9.06 8.65 1.25
N VAL A 15 -9.42 7.64 0.47
CA VAL A 15 -9.87 7.81 -0.91
C VAL A 15 -11.39 7.94 -0.89
N LYS A 16 -11.95 8.87 -1.66
CA LYS A 16 -13.40 8.98 -1.77
C LYS A 16 -13.92 7.97 -2.80
N MET A 17 -15.06 7.36 -2.52
CA MET A 17 -15.69 6.39 -3.43
C MET A 17 -16.10 7.00 -4.78
N GLU A 18 -16.26 8.32 -4.85
CA GLU A 18 -16.55 9.06 -6.08
C GLU A 18 -15.34 9.21 -7.02
N ASP A 19 -14.13 9.03 -6.48
CA ASP A 19 -12.87 9.15 -7.25
C ASP A 19 -12.42 7.81 -7.84
N GLU A 20 -13.15 6.72 -7.57
CA GLU A 20 -12.79 5.34 -7.93
C GLU A 20 -13.97 4.66 -8.64
N ASP A 21 -13.68 3.67 -9.51
CA ASP A 21 -14.72 2.87 -10.13
C ASP A 21 -15.39 1.98 -9.05
N LYS A 22 -16.71 2.17 -8.88
CA LYS A 22 -17.51 1.44 -7.90
C LYS A 22 -17.45 -0.07 -8.10
N LEU A 23 -17.37 -0.55 -9.34
CA LEU A 23 -17.28 -1.98 -9.65
C LEU A 23 -15.91 -2.54 -9.26
N ASP A 24 -14.83 -1.79 -9.51
CA ASP A 24 -13.49 -2.20 -9.11
C ASP A 24 -13.36 -2.27 -7.59
N VAL A 25 -13.89 -1.27 -6.88
CA VAL A 25 -13.88 -1.27 -5.41
C VAL A 25 -14.64 -2.49 -4.86
N LEU A 26 -15.84 -2.76 -5.38
CA LEU A 26 -16.64 -3.90 -4.93
C LEU A 26 -15.97 -5.22 -5.26
N PHE A 27 -15.40 -5.37 -6.45
CA PHE A 27 -14.64 -6.54 -6.86
C PHE A 27 -13.50 -6.81 -5.88
N TRP A 28 -12.63 -5.82 -5.64
CA TRP A 28 -11.49 -6.00 -4.76
C TRP A 28 -11.88 -6.19 -3.30
N PHE A 29 -12.95 -5.56 -2.83
CA PHE A 29 -13.46 -5.76 -1.47
C PHE A 29 -13.89 -7.20 -1.21
N ASN A 30 -14.45 -7.86 -2.23
CA ASN A 30 -14.89 -9.25 -2.16
C ASN A 30 -13.77 -10.27 -2.37
N GLN A 31 -12.55 -9.84 -2.72
CA GLN A 31 -11.41 -10.75 -2.88
C GLN A 31 -10.76 -11.10 -1.53
N PRO A 32 -10.30 -12.36 -1.35
CA PRO A 32 -9.49 -12.74 -0.20
C PRO A 32 -8.27 -11.84 -0.04
N ALA A 33 -7.84 -11.60 1.20
CA ALA A 33 -6.64 -10.79 1.48
C ALA A 33 -5.39 -11.34 0.77
N SER A 34 -5.27 -12.66 0.63
CA SER A 34 -4.18 -13.32 -0.11
C SER A 34 -4.16 -12.92 -1.59
N GLU A 35 -5.32 -12.90 -2.26
CA GLU A 35 -5.44 -12.56 -3.68
C GLU A 35 -5.18 -11.07 -3.93
N ARG A 36 -5.68 -10.21 -3.03
CA ARG A 36 -5.35 -8.78 -3.05
C ARG A 36 -3.84 -8.55 -2.92
N LEU A 37 -3.19 -9.22 -1.96
CA LEU A 37 -1.75 -9.09 -1.75
C LEU A 37 -0.95 -9.57 -2.95
N LYS A 38 -1.30 -10.72 -3.54
CA LYS A 38 -0.67 -11.23 -4.77
C LYS A 38 -0.76 -10.19 -5.90
N THR A 39 -1.94 -9.64 -6.13
CA THR A 39 -2.17 -8.65 -7.18
C THR A 39 -1.33 -7.39 -6.95
N VAL A 40 -1.36 -6.82 -5.73
CA VAL A 40 -0.56 -5.64 -5.38
C VAL A 40 0.93 -5.89 -5.59
N VAL A 41 1.42 -7.08 -5.25
CA VAL A 41 2.82 -7.47 -5.48
C VAL A 41 3.13 -7.55 -6.97
N SER A 42 2.27 -8.17 -7.77
CA SER A 42 2.43 -8.25 -9.23
C SER A 42 2.42 -6.87 -9.90
N LEU A 43 1.50 -5.98 -9.51
CA LEU A 43 1.45 -4.60 -10.00
C LEU A 43 2.72 -3.83 -9.66
N ARG A 44 3.21 -3.95 -8.42
CA ARG A 44 4.49 -3.34 -8.03
C ARG A 44 5.65 -3.88 -8.85
N LYS A 45 5.70 -5.20 -9.08
CA LYS A 45 6.72 -5.80 -9.95
C LYS A 45 6.69 -5.22 -11.35
N GLY A 46 5.50 -5.18 -11.97
CA GLY A 46 5.31 -4.59 -13.29
C GLY A 46 5.77 -3.14 -13.35
N TYR A 47 5.31 -2.31 -12.43
CA TYR A 47 5.66 -0.89 -12.36
C TYR A 47 7.18 -0.67 -12.25
N PHE A 48 7.85 -1.35 -11.32
CA PHE A 48 9.28 -1.17 -11.12
C PHE A 48 10.11 -1.77 -12.27
N THR A 49 9.68 -2.90 -12.83
CA THR A 49 10.35 -3.45 -14.02
C THR A 49 10.22 -2.50 -15.21
N TRP A 50 9.06 -1.89 -15.42
CA TRP A 50 8.87 -0.86 -16.45
C TRP A 50 9.72 0.39 -16.18
N LEU A 51 9.70 0.91 -14.95
CA LEU A 51 10.38 2.15 -14.58
C LEU A 51 11.91 2.02 -14.52
N ASN A 52 12.42 0.92 -13.95
CA ASN A 52 13.83 0.73 -13.61
C ASN A 52 14.48 -0.45 -14.36
N GLY A 53 13.77 -1.10 -15.29
CA GLY A 53 14.21 -2.32 -15.97
C GLY A 53 14.23 -3.59 -15.10
N SER A 54 14.07 -3.46 -13.79
CA SER A 54 14.05 -4.59 -12.85
C SER A 54 13.34 -4.28 -11.54
N PHE A 55 12.85 -5.33 -10.88
CA PHE A 55 12.28 -5.20 -9.53
C PHE A 55 13.39 -5.07 -8.48
N PRO A 56 13.35 -4.05 -7.59
CA PRO A 56 14.39 -3.85 -6.61
C PRO A 56 14.47 -4.98 -5.58
N LYS A 57 15.68 -5.48 -5.30
CA LYS A 57 15.93 -6.49 -4.26
C LYS A 57 15.61 -5.99 -2.84
N LYS A 58 15.68 -4.67 -2.62
CA LYS A 58 15.34 -4.01 -1.35
C LYS A 58 14.41 -2.84 -1.64
N ILE A 59 13.17 -2.93 -1.18
CA ILE A 59 12.24 -1.79 -1.20
C ILE A 59 12.52 -0.98 0.06
N ALA A 60 13.11 0.20 -0.10
CA ALA A 60 13.25 1.12 1.02
C ALA A 60 11.85 1.47 1.54
N LYS A 61 11.56 1.09 2.80
CA LYS A 61 10.33 1.50 3.47
C LYS A 61 10.47 2.99 3.83
N VAL A 62 10.14 3.87 2.88
CA VAL A 62 10.11 5.32 3.14
C VAL A 62 8.88 5.61 4.00
N VAL A 63 9.07 5.66 5.31
CA VAL A 63 8.06 6.20 6.22
C VAL A 63 8.28 7.70 6.29
N ASN A 64 7.47 8.47 5.56
CA ASN A 64 7.46 9.92 5.66
C ASN A 64 7.00 10.30 7.08
N ARG A 65 7.94 10.64 7.95
CA ARG A 65 7.64 11.32 9.21
C ARG A 65 7.45 12.80 8.89
N ARG A 66 6.24 13.33 9.08
CA ARG A 66 6.07 14.78 9.22
C ARG A 66 6.91 15.20 10.43
N LYS A 67 7.81 16.18 10.25
CA LYS A 67 8.39 16.89 11.38
C LYS A 67 7.23 17.62 12.06
N LEU A 68 6.98 17.27 13.32
CA LEU A 68 6.17 18.08 14.23
C LEU A 68 6.99 19.30 14.64
#